data_AF-A0A561VMD8-F1
#
_entry.id   AF-A0A561VMD8-F1
#
_cell.length_a   1.000
_cell.length_b   1.000
_cell.length_c   1.000
_cell.angle_alpha   90.00
_cell.angle_beta   90.00
_cell.angle_gamma   90.00
#
_symmetry.space_group_name_H-M   'P 1'
#
loop_
_entity.id
_entity.type
_entity.pdbx_description
1 polymer ?
#
loop_
_entity_poly.entity_id
_entity_poly.type
_entity_poly.pdbx_seq_one_letter_code
_entity_poly.pdbx_strand_id
1 'polypeptide(L)'
;MRVQRVLAPDSMAESWTLLGDDLRPVGPVESFLAYLTAVERSPNTVKAYAHDLKDWWSFLVGRGLDWTAVDLEALASFVAWLRLPPAARSGAVVVLPTVEHHCTASSVNRKLAAVSAFYEFHARSGVEVAGLLVTTRPAGRHRAAATSYKPFLQHIASGRPERSRTIKLKTGPKRPRVLTAAQDQTILDACEHLRDRLLFALLLDTGIRIGEALGLRHDDIAIAERQVSVVSRHNDNRARAKADRSRTVPASA
;
A
#
# COMPACT_ATOMS: atom_id res chain seq x y z
N MET A 1 3.99 -19.50 8.41
CA MET A 1 3.94 -18.90 7.06
C MET A 1 4.89 -17.72 6.95
N ARG A 2 5.54 -17.55 5.79
CA ARG A 2 6.58 -16.55 5.56
C ARG A 2 6.42 -15.89 4.20
N VAL A 3 6.56 -14.56 4.16
CA VAL A 3 6.68 -13.82 2.89
C VAL A 3 8.15 -13.79 2.52
N GLN A 4 8.46 -14.22 1.30
CA GLN A 4 9.83 -14.35 0.80
C GLN A 4 9.98 -13.55 -0.48
N ARG A 5 11.11 -12.84 -0.60
CA ARG A 5 11.48 -12.16 -1.83
C ARG A 5 12.02 -13.19 -2.82
N VAL A 6 11.61 -13.08 -4.08
CA VAL A 6 12.08 -13.88 -5.20
C VAL A 6 12.56 -12.98 -6.32
N LEU A 7 13.51 -13.47 -7.12
CA LEU A 7 13.99 -12.82 -8.33
C LEU A 7 13.54 -13.65 -9.51
N ALA A 8 12.90 -13.01 -10.49
CA ALA A 8 12.59 -13.68 -11.74
C ALA A 8 13.91 -14.09 -12.44
N PRO A 9 14.05 -15.36 -12.89
CA PRO A 9 15.28 -15.86 -13.48
C PRO A 9 15.76 -15.02 -14.68
N ASP A 10 14.81 -14.56 -15.50
CA ASP A 10 15.10 -13.97 -16.81
C ASP A 10 15.14 -12.44 -16.82
N SER A 11 14.56 -11.77 -15.82
CA SER A 11 14.39 -10.31 -15.82
C SER A 11 15.02 -9.59 -14.63
N MET A 12 15.61 -10.34 -13.68
CA MET A 12 16.03 -9.82 -12.35
C MET A 12 14.92 -9.05 -11.63
N ALA A 13 13.67 -9.16 -12.08
CA ALA A 13 12.54 -8.44 -11.50
C ALA A 13 12.26 -9.00 -10.12
N GLU A 14 12.25 -8.11 -9.12
CA GLU A 14 11.90 -8.49 -7.76
C GLU A 14 10.39 -8.75 -7.67
N SER A 15 10.03 -9.94 -7.18
CA SER A 15 8.68 -10.28 -6.77
C SER A 15 8.66 -10.86 -5.36
N TRP A 16 7.47 -11.21 -4.89
CA TRP A 16 7.23 -11.70 -3.54
C TRP A 16 6.31 -12.91 -3.61
N THR A 17 6.66 -13.94 -2.84
CA THR A 17 5.85 -15.15 -2.68
C THR A 17 5.45 -15.34 -1.21
N LEU A 18 4.32 -15.99 -0.99
CA LEU A 18 3.90 -16.44 0.34
C LEU A 18 4.16 -17.94 0.47
N LEU A 19 5.02 -18.30 1.41
CA LEU A 19 5.31 -19.69 1.75
C LEU A 19 4.44 -20.14 2.92
N GLY A 20 3.86 -21.33 2.77
CA GLY A 20 3.18 -22.09 3.81
C GLY A 20 4.13 -22.52 4.93
N ASP A 21 3.60 -23.25 5.92
CA ASP A 21 4.42 -23.84 6.99
C ASP A 21 5.28 -25.00 6.49
N ASP A 22 4.90 -25.62 5.38
CA ASP A 22 5.66 -26.63 4.64
C ASP A 22 6.74 -26.04 3.71
N LEU A 23 6.95 -24.72 3.78
CA LEU A 23 7.86 -23.95 2.92
C LEU A 23 7.52 -24.00 1.43
N ARG A 24 6.31 -24.44 1.05
CA ARG A 24 5.85 -24.42 -0.34
C ARG A 24 5.07 -23.13 -0.62
N PRO A 25 5.11 -22.61 -1.87
CA PRO A 25 4.28 -21.47 -2.25
C PRO A 25 2.80 -21.79 -2.06
N VAL A 26 2.08 -20.84 -1.47
CA VAL A 26 0.61 -20.90 -1.37
C VAL A 26 0.03 -20.62 -2.76
N GLY A 27 -0.34 -21.69 -3.47
CA GLY A 27 -0.72 -21.65 -4.90
C GLY A 27 -1.66 -20.50 -5.29
N PRO A 28 -2.84 -20.33 -4.66
CA PRO A 28 -3.75 -19.24 -5.00
C PRO A 28 -3.13 -17.85 -4.82
N VAL A 29 -2.37 -17.65 -3.73
CA VAL A 29 -1.70 -16.38 -3.46
C VAL A 29 -0.60 -16.12 -4.48
N GLU A 30 0.17 -17.15 -4.83
CA GLU A 30 1.22 -17.07 -5.85
C GLU A 30 0.66 -16.65 -7.21
N SER A 31 -0.40 -17.31 -7.69
CA SER A 31 -1.06 -16.96 -8.95
C SER A 31 -1.48 -15.48 -9.00
N PHE A 32 -2.00 -14.97 -7.89
CA PHE A 32 -2.39 -13.55 -7.79
C PHE A 32 -1.18 -12.61 -7.75
N LEU A 33 -0.13 -12.90 -6.99
CA LEU A 33 1.07 -12.06 -6.90
C LEU A 33 1.86 -12.06 -8.23
N ALA A 34 1.92 -13.21 -8.91
CA ALA A 34 2.45 -13.34 -10.25
C ALA A 34 1.66 -12.47 -11.25
N TYR A 35 0.32 -12.53 -11.21
CA TYR A 35 -0.52 -11.65 -12.02
C TYR A 35 -0.23 -10.16 -11.76
N LEU A 36 -0.15 -9.72 -10.51
CA LEU A 36 0.16 -8.32 -10.19
C LEU A 36 1.52 -7.89 -10.74
N THR A 37 2.50 -8.78 -10.70
CA THR A 37 3.83 -8.54 -11.25
C THR A 37 3.76 -8.43 -12.78
N ALA A 38 3.03 -9.32 -13.44
CA ALA A 38 2.85 -9.33 -14.90
C ALA A 38 2.10 -8.10 -15.43
N VAL A 39 1.14 -7.55 -14.68
CA VAL A 39 0.46 -6.28 -15.01
C VAL A 39 1.21 -5.04 -14.50
N GLU A 40 2.52 -5.19 -14.26
CA GLU A 40 3.46 -4.11 -13.91
C GLU A 40 3.06 -3.29 -12.69
N ARG A 41 2.39 -3.91 -11.69
CA ARG A 41 2.13 -3.23 -10.43
C ARG A 41 3.45 -2.98 -9.70
N SER A 42 3.50 -1.88 -8.96
CA SER A 42 4.68 -1.52 -8.17
C SER A 42 5.13 -2.70 -7.29
N PRO A 43 6.43 -3.04 -7.25
CA PRO A 43 6.96 -4.08 -6.38
C PRO A 43 6.61 -3.85 -4.90
N ASN A 44 6.47 -2.59 -4.48
CA ASN A 44 6.01 -2.23 -3.14
C ASN A 44 4.54 -2.61 -2.90
N THR A 45 3.69 -2.50 -3.93
CA THR A 45 2.30 -2.98 -3.87
C THR A 45 2.27 -4.50 -3.78
N VAL A 46 3.04 -5.21 -4.60
CA VAL A 46 3.14 -6.68 -4.56
C VAL A 46 3.61 -7.14 -3.18
N LYS A 47 4.69 -6.53 -2.65
CA LYS A 47 5.18 -6.78 -1.28
C LYS A 47 4.11 -6.55 -0.22
N ALA A 48 3.44 -5.39 -0.26
CA ALA A 48 2.42 -5.05 0.71
C ALA A 48 1.26 -6.05 0.66
N TYR A 49 0.84 -6.46 -0.54
CA TYR A 49 -0.23 -7.44 -0.73
C TYR A 49 0.20 -8.83 -0.27
N ALA A 50 1.45 -9.25 -0.52
CA ALA A 50 1.97 -10.52 -0.01
C ALA A 50 1.90 -10.58 1.53
N HIS A 51 2.30 -9.50 2.22
CA HIS A 51 2.19 -9.42 3.69
C HIS A 51 0.73 -9.33 4.18
N ASP A 52 -0.13 -8.61 3.47
CA ASP A 52 -1.54 -8.51 3.82
C ASP A 52 -2.27 -9.86 3.61
N LEU A 53 -1.91 -10.61 2.57
CA LEU A 53 -2.41 -11.97 2.32
C LEU A 53 -1.81 -13.00 3.26
N LYS A 54 -0.56 -12.83 3.75
CA LYS A 54 -0.03 -13.65 4.84
C LYS A 54 -0.92 -13.59 6.07
N ASP A 55 -1.33 -12.39 6.48
CA ASP A 55 -2.22 -12.22 7.63
C ASP A 55 -3.57 -12.90 7.39
N TRP A 56 -4.13 -12.75 6.18
CA TRP A 56 -5.37 -13.41 5.79
C TRP A 56 -5.25 -14.94 5.84
N TRP A 57 -4.20 -15.49 5.24
CA TRP A 57 -3.98 -16.94 5.21
C TRP A 57 -3.72 -17.52 6.60
N SER A 58 -2.98 -16.79 7.45
CA SER A 58 -2.75 -17.17 8.84
C SER A 58 -4.07 -17.20 9.63
N PHE A 59 -4.97 -16.25 9.38
CA PHE A 59 -6.31 -16.23 9.97
C PHE A 59 -7.16 -17.42 9.51
N LEU A 60 -7.18 -17.71 8.21
CA LEU A 60 -7.94 -18.84 7.65
C LEU A 60 -7.48 -20.17 8.23
N VAL A 61 -6.17 -20.43 8.23
CA VAL A 61 -5.60 -21.66 8.79
C VAL A 61 -5.87 -21.77 10.29
N GLY A 62 -5.72 -20.68 11.05
CA GLY A 62 -6.02 -20.67 12.48
C GLY A 62 -7.50 -20.94 12.81
N ARG A 63 -8.41 -20.78 11.83
CA ARG A 63 -9.84 -21.07 11.97
C ARG A 63 -10.29 -22.34 11.24
N GLY A 64 -9.38 -23.03 10.55
CA GLY A 64 -9.72 -24.19 9.72
C GLY A 64 -10.65 -23.85 8.54
N LEU A 65 -10.61 -22.61 8.05
CA LEU A 65 -11.47 -22.15 6.96
C LEU A 65 -10.81 -22.38 5.60
N ASP A 66 -11.59 -22.88 4.64
CA ASP A 66 -11.17 -22.88 3.24
C ASP A 66 -11.33 -21.48 2.65
N TRP A 67 -10.31 -21.01 1.94
CA TRP A 67 -10.32 -19.72 1.27
C TRP A 67 -11.40 -19.64 0.19
N THR A 68 -11.86 -20.78 -0.37
CA THR A 68 -12.94 -20.82 -1.36
C THR A 68 -14.35 -20.79 -0.76
N ALA A 69 -14.49 -20.93 0.56
CA ALA A 69 -15.77 -21.01 1.26
C ALA A 69 -15.88 -19.95 2.37
N VAL A 70 -15.39 -18.74 2.08
CA VAL A 70 -15.39 -17.62 3.04
C VAL A 70 -16.65 -16.79 2.88
N ASP A 71 -17.33 -16.52 3.99
CA ASP A 71 -18.51 -15.66 4.06
C ASP A 71 -18.20 -14.26 4.65
N LEU A 72 -19.25 -13.46 4.81
CA LEU A 72 -19.13 -12.11 5.38
C LEU A 72 -18.73 -12.13 6.86
N GLU A 73 -19.13 -13.17 7.61
CA GLU A 73 -18.82 -13.32 9.02
C GLU A 73 -17.34 -13.60 9.24
N ALA A 74 -16.72 -14.43 8.40
CA ALA A 74 -15.30 -14.66 8.39
C ALA A 74 -14.51 -13.37 8.11
N LEU A 75 -15.00 -12.53 7.19
CA LEU A 75 -14.36 -11.22 6.92
C LEU A 75 -14.50 -10.25 8.11
N ALA A 76 -15.66 -10.21 8.77
CA ALA A 76 -15.86 -9.40 9.98
C ALA A 76 -14.97 -9.89 11.14
N SER A 77 -14.87 -11.20 11.31
CA SER A 77 -14.00 -11.86 12.27
C SER A 77 -12.52 -11.56 12.01
N PHE A 78 -12.12 -11.48 10.74
CA PHE A 78 -10.77 -11.07 10.38
C PHE A 78 -10.47 -9.62 10.74
N VAL A 79 -11.44 -8.70 10.57
CA VAL A 79 -11.28 -7.31 11.02
C VAL A 79 -11.07 -7.24 12.53
N ALA A 80 -11.82 -8.02 13.31
CA ALA A 80 -11.61 -8.13 14.75
C ALA A 80 -10.24 -8.73 15.09
N TRP A 81 -9.85 -9.81 14.41
CA TRP A 81 -8.56 -10.48 14.57
C TRP A 81 -7.36 -9.56 14.27
N LEU A 82 -7.44 -8.71 13.24
CA LEU A 82 -6.39 -7.75 12.91
C LEU A 82 -6.18 -6.70 14.01
N ARG A 83 -7.23 -6.36 14.76
CA ARG A 83 -7.17 -5.41 15.88
C ARG A 83 -6.54 -6.01 17.14
N LEU A 84 -6.46 -7.33 17.24
CA LEU A 84 -5.77 -8.00 18.34
C LEU A 84 -4.24 -7.81 18.22
N PRO A 85 -3.52 -7.64 19.34
CA PRO A 85 -2.07 -7.74 19.39
C PRO A 85 -1.59 -9.09 18.85
N PRO A 86 -0.41 -9.16 18.19
CA PRO A 86 0.10 -10.40 17.61
C PRO A 86 0.15 -11.59 18.57
N ALA A 87 0.52 -11.35 19.84
CA ALA A 87 0.58 -12.38 20.87
C ALA A 87 -0.80 -13.00 21.21
N ALA A 88 -1.88 -12.25 21.02
CA ALA A 88 -3.24 -12.70 21.32
C ALA A 88 -3.95 -13.36 20.13
N ARG A 89 -3.35 -13.32 18.93
CA ARG A 89 -3.95 -13.87 17.71
C ARG A 89 -4.07 -15.38 17.71
N SER A 90 -3.29 -16.08 18.54
CA SER A 90 -3.39 -17.53 18.76
C SER A 90 -4.50 -17.91 19.74
N GLY A 91 -5.14 -16.96 20.42
CA GLY A 91 -6.12 -17.22 21.48
C GLY A 91 -5.51 -17.64 22.82
N ALA A 92 -4.19 -17.82 22.90
CA ALA A 92 -3.49 -18.18 24.14
C ALA A 92 -3.34 -17.02 25.14
N VAL A 93 -3.55 -15.78 24.68
CA VAL A 93 -3.41 -14.57 25.51
C VAL A 93 -4.73 -13.79 25.48
N VAL A 94 -5.26 -13.49 26.66
CA VAL A 94 -6.45 -12.65 26.82
C VAL A 94 -6.06 -11.18 26.72
N VAL A 95 -6.77 -10.43 25.87
CA VAL A 95 -6.55 -8.99 25.70
C VAL A 95 -7.47 -8.23 26.65
N LEU A 96 -6.89 -7.37 27.49
CA LEU A 96 -7.67 -6.47 28.34
C LEU A 96 -8.35 -5.38 27.49
N PRO A 97 -9.56 -4.91 27.86
CA PRO A 97 -10.29 -3.88 27.10
C PRO A 97 -9.55 -2.55 26.93
N THR A 98 -8.54 -2.29 27.78
CA THR A 98 -7.72 -1.07 27.77
C THR A 98 -6.59 -1.09 26.75
N VAL A 99 -6.30 -2.25 26.15
CA VAL A 99 -5.21 -2.37 25.17
C VAL A 99 -5.64 -1.75 23.85
N GLU A 100 -4.82 -0.81 23.34
CA GLU A 100 -5.06 -0.20 22.05
C GLU A 100 -5.08 -1.23 20.91
N HIS A 101 -5.88 -0.96 19.88
CA HIS A 101 -5.92 -1.82 18.71
C HIS A 101 -4.57 -1.84 17.99
N HIS A 102 -4.08 -3.04 17.72
CA HIS A 102 -2.80 -3.22 17.04
C HIS A 102 -2.80 -2.62 15.62
N CYS A 103 -3.85 -2.88 14.84
CA CYS A 103 -4.02 -2.27 13.52
C CYS A 103 -4.94 -1.05 13.57
N THR A 104 -4.45 0.08 13.05
CA THR A 104 -5.27 1.26 12.79
C THR A 104 -6.33 0.99 11.70
N ALA A 105 -7.41 1.77 11.68
CA ALA A 105 -8.47 1.64 10.67
C ALA A 105 -7.96 1.72 9.22
N SER A 106 -6.96 2.57 8.96
CA SER A 106 -6.32 2.66 7.64
C SER A 106 -5.55 1.38 7.26
N SER A 107 -4.89 0.75 8.24
CA SER A 107 -4.12 -0.48 8.01
C SER A 107 -5.05 -1.66 7.75
N VAL A 108 -6.15 -1.75 8.50
CA VAL A 108 -7.21 -2.74 8.23
C VAL A 108 -7.81 -2.52 6.85
N ASN A 109 -8.17 -1.29 6.49
CA ASN A 109 -8.73 -0.99 5.17
C ASN A 109 -7.76 -1.34 4.03
N ARG A 110 -6.44 -1.17 4.22
CA ARG A 110 -5.42 -1.62 3.26
C ARG A 110 -5.39 -3.14 3.12
N LYS A 111 -5.39 -3.87 4.25
CA LYS A 111 -5.41 -5.35 4.25
C LYS A 111 -6.66 -5.89 3.57
N LEU A 112 -7.81 -5.31 3.92
CA LEU A 112 -9.08 -5.56 3.26
C LEU A 112 -8.96 -5.30 1.74
N ALA A 113 -8.35 -4.19 1.31
CA ALA A 113 -8.09 -3.91 -0.11
C ALA A 113 -7.35 -5.04 -0.84
N ALA A 114 -6.28 -5.56 -0.24
CA ALA A 114 -5.53 -6.69 -0.79
C ALA A 114 -6.40 -7.96 -0.88
N VAL A 115 -7.16 -8.28 0.18
CA VAL A 115 -8.04 -9.46 0.22
C VAL A 115 -9.11 -9.39 -0.87
N SER A 116 -9.81 -8.27 -1.06
CA SER A 116 -10.82 -8.22 -2.13
C SER A 116 -10.20 -8.20 -3.52
N ALA A 117 -9.03 -7.59 -3.72
CA ALA A 117 -8.34 -7.67 -5.00
C ALA A 117 -7.95 -9.12 -5.33
N PHE A 118 -7.50 -9.88 -4.33
CA PHE A 118 -7.21 -11.31 -4.45
C PHE A 118 -8.44 -12.13 -4.86
N TYR A 119 -9.58 -11.90 -4.20
CA TYR A 119 -10.81 -12.62 -4.54
C TYR A 119 -11.42 -12.18 -5.86
N GLU A 120 -11.36 -10.88 -6.21
CA GLU A 120 -11.80 -10.40 -7.51
C GLU A 120 -11.00 -11.04 -8.65
N PHE A 121 -9.70 -11.25 -8.46
CA PHE A 121 -8.85 -11.97 -9.40
C PHE A 121 -9.31 -13.44 -9.56
N HIS A 122 -9.58 -14.14 -8.45
CA HIS A 122 -9.99 -15.55 -8.51
C HIS A 122 -11.43 -15.77 -8.99
N ALA A 123 -12.33 -14.81 -8.81
CA ALA A 123 -13.68 -14.92 -9.37
C ALA A 123 -13.70 -14.89 -10.89
N ARG A 124 -12.74 -14.21 -11.53
CA ARG A 124 -12.56 -14.30 -12.99
C ARG A 124 -12.08 -15.69 -13.45
N SER A 125 -11.63 -16.52 -12.51
CA SER A 125 -11.15 -17.89 -12.73
C SER A 125 -12.11 -18.95 -12.15
N GLY A 126 -13.36 -18.58 -11.82
CA GLY A 126 -14.41 -19.51 -11.39
C GLY A 126 -14.59 -19.69 -9.87
N VAL A 127 -13.94 -18.88 -9.03
CA VAL A 127 -14.13 -18.92 -7.57
C VAL A 127 -15.23 -17.94 -7.15
N GLU A 128 -16.42 -18.45 -6.87
CA GLU A 128 -17.66 -17.71 -6.55
C GLU A 128 -17.66 -17.01 -5.16
N VAL A 129 -16.50 -16.57 -4.65
CA VAL A 129 -16.40 -15.84 -3.37
C VAL A 129 -16.44 -14.32 -3.57
N ALA A 130 -16.07 -13.80 -4.75
CA ALA A 130 -15.98 -12.35 -4.96
C ALA A 130 -17.32 -11.62 -4.89
N GLY A 131 -18.43 -12.31 -5.21
CA GLY A 131 -19.79 -11.74 -5.12
C GLY A 131 -20.16 -11.30 -3.70
N LEU A 132 -19.57 -11.93 -2.67
CA LEU A 132 -19.80 -11.58 -1.25
C LEU A 132 -18.97 -10.37 -0.78
N LEU A 133 -17.83 -10.12 -1.45
CA LEU A 133 -16.83 -9.14 -1.04
C LEU A 133 -16.99 -7.76 -1.72
N VAL A 134 -17.75 -7.72 -2.81
CA VAL A 134 -18.01 -6.52 -3.60
C VAL A 134 -19.52 -6.30 -3.65
N THR A 135 -19.98 -5.25 -2.96
CA THR A 135 -21.35 -4.77 -3.12
C THR A 135 -21.41 -3.78 -4.27
N THR A 136 -22.31 -4.04 -5.22
CA THR A 136 -22.69 -3.07 -6.23
C THR A 136 -23.58 -2.04 -5.56
N ARG A 137 -23.06 -0.84 -5.28
CA ARG A 137 -23.88 0.24 -4.74
C ARG A 137 -24.51 1.02 -5.89
N PRO A 138 -25.77 1.47 -5.77
CA PRO A 138 -26.34 2.44 -6.69
C PRO A 138 -25.41 3.64 -6.82
N ALA A 139 -25.26 4.17 -8.03
CA ALA A 139 -24.51 5.38 -8.30
C ALA A 139 -25.10 6.52 -7.47
N GLY A 140 -24.47 6.81 -6.33
CA GLY A 140 -25.17 7.38 -5.19
C GLY A 140 -24.29 8.30 -4.36
N ARG A 141 -24.10 9.51 -4.88
CA ARG A 141 -24.02 10.76 -4.10
C ARG A 141 -22.94 10.82 -3.01
N HIS A 142 -21.70 10.40 -3.26
CA HIS A 142 -20.59 10.90 -2.45
C HIS A 142 -19.34 11.26 -3.25
N ARG A 143 -18.99 12.54 -3.09
CA ARG A 143 -17.68 13.15 -3.31
C ARG A 143 -17.14 12.94 -4.72
N ALA A 144 -17.63 13.80 -5.63
CA ALA A 144 -16.71 14.58 -6.45
C ALA A 144 -15.42 14.77 -5.65
N ALA A 145 -14.31 14.42 -6.27
CA ALA A 145 -12.99 14.45 -5.69
C ALA A 145 -12.78 15.69 -4.80
N ALA A 146 -11.81 15.63 -3.91
CA ALA A 146 -11.34 16.79 -3.14
C ALA A 146 -10.78 17.95 -4.02
N THR A 147 -11.22 18.05 -5.26
CA THR A 147 -11.00 19.09 -6.26
C THR A 147 -12.37 19.58 -6.72
N SER A 148 -12.62 20.90 -6.71
CA SER A 148 -13.90 21.48 -7.16
C SER A 148 -14.20 21.24 -8.65
N TYR A 149 -13.27 20.67 -9.40
CA TYR A 149 -13.41 20.38 -10.81
C TYR A 149 -14.40 19.23 -11.07
N LYS A 150 -15.50 19.57 -11.72
CA LYS A 150 -16.50 18.64 -12.24
C LYS A 150 -16.34 18.57 -13.77
N PRO A 151 -15.97 17.41 -14.35
CA PRO A 151 -15.89 17.26 -15.80
C PRO A 151 -17.26 17.51 -16.46
N PHE A 152 -17.23 18.04 -17.68
CA PHE A 152 -18.42 18.42 -18.46
C PHE A 152 -19.50 17.32 -18.56
N LEU A 153 -19.09 16.04 -18.55
CA LEU A 153 -19.98 14.88 -18.66
C LEU A 153 -20.24 14.14 -17.33
N GLN A 154 -20.01 14.77 -16.17
CA GLN A 154 -20.24 14.12 -14.87
C GLN A 154 -21.68 13.59 -14.73
N HIS A 155 -22.66 14.31 -15.29
CA HIS A 155 -24.08 13.94 -15.25
C HIS A 155 -24.37 12.59 -15.95
N ILE A 156 -23.54 12.17 -16.90
CA ILE A 156 -23.65 10.88 -17.59
C ILE A 156 -23.01 9.76 -16.75
N ALA A 157 -21.90 10.05 -16.06
CA ALA A 157 -21.24 9.11 -15.17
C ALA A 157 -22.00 8.87 -13.86
N SER A 158 -22.90 9.79 -13.48
CA SER A 158 -23.66 9.81 -12.23
C SER A 158 -24.63 8.62 -12.06
N GLY A 159 -24.88 7.84 -13.11
CA GLY A 159 -25.77 6.67 -13.11
C GLY A 159 -25.04 5.31 -13.12
N ARG A 160 -23.71 5.28 -13.19
CA ARG A 160 -22.96 4.00 -13.23
C ARG A 160 -22.78 3.45 -11.81
N PRO A 161 -23.32 2.26 -11.48
CA PRO A 161 -23.13 1.69 -10.16
C PRO A 161 -21.64 1.51 -9.86
N GLU A 162 -21.21 2.01 -8.71
CA GLU A 162 -19.82 1.89 -8.28
C GLU A 162 -19.66 0.63 -7.44
N ARG A 163 -18.71 -0.21 -7.85
CA ARG A 163 -18.28 -1.36 -7.06
C ARG A 163 -17.62 -0.86 -5.79
N SER A 164 -18.17 -1.22 -4.64
CA SER A 164 -17.62 -0.83 -3.35
C SER A 164 -17.50 -2.04 -2.42
N ARG A 165 -16.51 -2.00 -1.54
CA ARG A 165 -16.24 -3.06 -0.59
C ARG A 165 -17.38 -3.20 0.41
N THR A 166 -17.76 -4.44 0.75
CA THR A 166 -18.81 -4.73 1.73
C THR A 166 -18.44 -4.22 3.13
N ILE A 167 -17.18 -4.41 3.55
CA ILE A 167 -16.68 -3.94 4.86
C ILE A 167 -15.62 -2.84 4.68
N LYS A 168 -15.81 -1.72 5.39
CA LYS A 168 -14.85 -0.61 5.48
C LYS A 168 -14.94 0.04 6.85
N LEU A 169 -13.80 0.24 7.50
CA LEU A 169 -13.73 0.98 8.76
C LEU A 169 -13.66 2.49 8.51
N LYS A 170 -14.39 3.28 9.30
CA LYS A 170 -14.32 4.74 9.26
C LYS A 170 -12.91 5.20 9.61
N THR A 171 -12.31 6.03 8.75
CA THR A 171 -11.00 6.63 8.97
C THR A 171 -11.16 8.14 8.92
N GLY A 172 -10.67 8.85 9.94
CA GLY A 172 -10.66 10.31 9.97
C GLY A 172 -9.57 10.90 9.05
N PRO A 173 -9.73 12.14 8.55
CA PRO A 173 -8.69 12.80 7.78
C PRO A 173 -7.46 13.05 8.67
N LYS A 174 -6.28 12.59 8.23
CA LYS A 174 -5.02 12.97 8.89
C LYS A 174 -4.71 14.41 8.52
N ARG A 175 -4.61 15.29 9.51
CA ARG A 175 -4.13 16.66 9.30
C ARG A 175 -2.60 16.63 9.18
N PRO A 176 -2.01 17.23 8.13
CA PRO A 176 -0.57 17.40 8.05
C PRO A 176 -0.10 18.18 9.28
N ARG A 177 1.01 17.75 9.89
CA ARG A 177 1.73 18.57 10.86
C ARG A 177 2.80 19.32 10.08
N VAL A 178 2.85 20.63 10.24
CA VAL A 178 3.81 21.52 9.59
C VAL A 178 4.92 21.80 10.59
N LEU A 179 6.17 21.66 10.15
CA LEU A 179 7.33 22.01 10.97
C LEU A 179 7.50 23.53 11.00
N THR A 180 7.99 24.05 12.12
CA THR A 180 8.41 25.46 12.19
C THR A 180 9.84 25.61 11.70
N ALA A 181 10.22 26.80 11.25
CA ALA A 181 11.59 27.07 10.81
C ALA A 181 12.65 26.73 11.87
N ALA A 182 12.33 26.90 13.16
CA ALA A 182 13.21 26.51 14.26
C ALA A 182 13.37 24.98 14.37
N GLN A 183 12.29 24.23 14.13
CA GLN A 183 12.34 22.76 14.11
C GLN A 183 13.11 22.26 12.89
N ASP A 184 12.92 22.87 11.73
CA ASP A 184 13.68 22.56 10.51
C ASP A 184 15.18 22.75 10.75
N GLN A 185 15.58 23.89 11.30
CA GLN A 185 16.98 24.17 11.62
C GLN A 185 17.55 23.18 12.63
N THR A 186 16.78 22.82 13.67
CA THR A 186 17.19 21.82 14.67
C THR A 186 17.48 20.46 14.03
N ILE A 187 16.65 20.03 13.06
CA ILE A 187 16.86 18.77 12.33
C ILE A 187 18.15 18.84 11.50
N LEU A 188 18.35 19.95 10.78
CA LEU A 188 19.53 20.13 9.94
C LEU A 188 20.83 20.16 10.77
N ASP A 189 20.79 20.79 11.94
CA ASP A 189 21.97 20.92 12.82
C ASP A 189 22.28 19.63 13.59
N ALA A 190 21.28 18.76 13.79
CA ALA A 190 21.46 17.43 14.34
C ALA A 190 22.07 16.41 13.35
N CYS A 191 22.20 16.76 12.06
CA CYS A 191 22.76 15.86 11.06
C CYS A 191 24.30 15.79 11.19
N GLU A 192 24.84 14.64 11.61
CA GLU A 192 26.28 14.41 11.73
C GLU A 192 27.00 14.30 10.37
N HIS A 193 26.27 13.95 9.31
CA HIS A 193 26.82 13.76 7.96
C HIS A 193 26.24 14.78 6.97
N LEU A 194 27.11 15.36 6.15
CA LEU A 194 26.71 16.30 5.08
C LEU A 194 25.73 15.67 4.09
N ARG A 195 25.82 14.36 3.83
CA ARG A 195 24.87 13.62 2.99
C ARG A 195 23.45 13.70 3.54
N ASP A 196 23.29 13.48 4.85
CA ASP A 196 21.98 13.44 5.49
C ASP A 196 21.43 14.88 5.62
N ARG A 197 22.31 15.85 5.90
CA ARG A 197 21.97 17.28 5.88
C ARG A 197 21.48 17.72 4.49
N LEU A 198 22.19 17.34 3.42
CA LEU A 198 21.79 17.61 2.03
C LEU A 198 20.42 16.99 1.73
N LEU A 199 20.20 15.74 2.13
CA LEU A 199 18.93 15.05 1.91
C LEU A 199 17.76 15.80 2.57
N PHE A 200 17.89 16.19 3.85
CA PHE A 200 16.82 16.92 4.54
C PHE A 200 16.61 18.32 3.96
N ALA A 201 17.69 19.05 3.68
CA ALA A 201 17.59 20.38 3.07
C ALA A 201 16.89 20.32 1.71
N LEU A 202 17.25 19.35 0.87
CA LEU A 202 16.63 19.14 -0.42
C LEU A 202 15.13 18.82 -0.32
N LEU A 203 14.75 17.94 0.61
CA LEU A 203 13.34 17.57 0.83
C LEU A 203 12.51 18.75 1.34
N LEU A 204 13.09 19.56 2.24
CA LEU A 204 12.45 20.75 2.80
C LEU A 204 12.23 21.81 1.72
N ASP A 205 13.24 22.05 0.89
CA ASP A 205 13.24 23.10 -0.12
C ASP A 205 12.37 22.76 -1.34
N THR A 206 12.56 21.56 -1.91
CA THR A 206 11.89 21.18 -3.17
C THR A 206 10.57 20.44 -2.98
N GLY A 207 10.32 19.91 -1.78
CA GLY A 207 9.12 19.11 -1.48
C GLY A 207 9.02 17.79 -2.27
N ILE A 208 10.11 17.32 -2.89
CA ILE A 208 10.12 16.02 -3.57
C ILE A 208 9.93 14.88 -2.57
N ARG A 209 9.46 13.72 -3.04
CA ARG A 209 9.30 12.56 -2.16
C ARG A 209 10.65 11.95 -1.82
N ILE A 210 10.76 11.34 -0.63
CA ILE A 210 11.98 10.61 -0.23
C ILE A 210 12.47 9.60 -1.28
N GLY A 211 11.57 8.86 -1.92
CA GLY A 211 11.94 7.91 -2.98
C GLY A 211 12.40 8.56 -4.29
N GLU A 212 12.03 9.83 -4.52
CA GLU A 212 12.53 10.65 -5.63
C GLU A 212 13.92 11.18 -5.28
N ALA A 213 14.11 11.74 -4.08
CA ALA A 213 15.40 12.24 -3.60
C ALA A 213 16.50 11.17 -3.55
N LEU A 214 16.17 9.97 -3.04
CA LEU A 214 17.10 8.83 -2.98
C LEU A 214 17.44 8.26 -4.38
N GLY A 215 16.68 8.60 -5.42
CA GLY A 215 16.92 8.17 -6.79
C GLY A 215 17.66 9.20 -7.66
N LEU A 216 18.04 10.35 -7.09
CA LEU A 216 18.77 11.39 -7.80
C LEU A 216 20.21 10.95 -8.09
N ARG A 217 20.71 11.41 -9.23
CA ARG A 217 22.10 11.35 -9.65
C ARG A 217 22.67 12.77 -9.71
N HIS A 218 23.98 12.91 -9.75
CA HIS A 218 24.63 14.22 -9.86
C HIS A 218 24.14 15.01 -11.07
N ASP A 219 23.95 14.34 -12.22
CA ASP A 219 23.46 14.94 -13.46
C ASP A 219 22.03 15.50 -13.38
N ASP A 220 21.26 15.13 -12.34
CA ASP A 220 19.91 15.66 -12.15
C ASP A 220 19.90 17.02 -11.44
N ILE A 221 21.04 17.46 -10.90
CA ILE A 221 21.16 18.69 -10.10
C ILE A 221 21.82 19.77 -10.96
N ALA A 222 20.99 20.67 -11.47
CA ALA A 222 21.40 21.81 -12.27
C ALA A 222 21.61 23.02 -11.33
N ILE A 223 22.82 23.17 -10.80
CA ILE A 223 23.15 24.18 -9.78
C ILE A 223 23.00 25.61 -10.33
N ALA A 224 23.45 25.85 -11.56
CA ALA A 224 23.39 27.18 -12.17
C ALA A 224 21.94 27.63 -12.42
N GLU A 225 21.10 26.70 -12.84
CA GLU A 225 19.68 26.89 -13.13
C GLU A 225 18.80 26.78 -11.87
N ARG A 226 19.38 26.38 -10.73
CA ARG A 226 18.71 26.10 -9.45
C ARG A 226 17.54 25.13 -9.62
N GLN A 227 17.82 23.98 -10.23
CA GLN A 227 16.81 23.01 -10.60
C GLN A 227 17.24 21.59 -10.26
N VAL A 228 16.25 20.76 -9.91
CA VAL A 228 16.41 19.33 -9.66
C VAL A 228 15.48 18.55 -10.57
N SER A 229 16.04 17.68 -11.38
CA SER A 229 15.30 16.83 -12.31
C SER A 229 14.97 15.48 -11.67
N VAL A 230 13.71 15.30 -11.29
CA VAL A 230 13.22 14.00 -10.84
C VAL A 230 12.93 13.15 -12.06
N VAL A 231 13.72 12.09 -12.26
CA VAL A 231 13.57 11.17 -13.39
C VAL A 231 13.22 9.78 -12.88
N SER A 232 12.24 9.14 -13.51
CA SER A 232 11.92 7.74 -13.21
C SER A 232 12.95 6.82 -13.84
N ARG A 233 13.59 5.98 -13.02
CA ARG A 233 14.61 5.02 -13.46
C ARG A 233 14.72 3.85 -12.48
N HIS A 234 15.41 2.80 -12.92
CA HIS A 234 15.83 1.72 -12.04
C HIS A 234 17.07 2.17 -11.24
N ASN A 235 17.04 1.96 -9.93
CA ASN A 235 18.14 2.31 -9.03
C ASN A 235 18.54 1.09 -8.22
N ASP A 236 19.85 0.90 -8.00
CA ASP A 236 20.40 -0.23 -7.24
C ASP A 236 19.94 -0.23 -5.77
N ASN A 237 19.73 0.98 -5.22
CA ASN A 237 19.17 1.17 -3.88
C ASN A 237 17.64 0.97 -3.81
N ARG A 238 17.01 0.59 -4.93
CA ARG A 238 15.56 0.34 -5.09
C ARG A 238 14.67 1.58 -4.87
N ALA A 239 15.25 2.78 -4.84
CA ALA A 239 14.49 4.02 -4.80
C ALA A 239 13.67 4.17 -6.09
N ARG A 240 12.42 4.62 -5.97
CA ARG A 240 11.50 4.72 -7.11
C ARG A 240 10.62 5.95 -6.99
N ALA A 241 10.53 6.70 -8.08
CA ALA A 241 9.55 7.75 -8.25
C ALA A 241 8.14 7.14 -8.39
N LYS A 242 7.18 7.63 -7.60
CA LYS A 242 5.81 7.07 -7.59
C LYS A 242 5.09 7.27 -8.92
N ALA A 243 5.31 8.42 -9.54
CA ALA A 243 4.85 8.70 -10.88
C ALA A 243 5.97 8.33 -11.83
N ASP A 244 5.66 7.53 -12.85
CA ASP A 244 6.60 7.18 -13.92
C ASP A 244 6.75 8.35 -14.91
N ARG A 245 6.90 9.56 -14.37
CA ARG A 245 6.95 10.82 -15.11
C ARG A 245 8.12 11.63 -14.61
N SER A 246 8.96 12.02 -15.54
CA SER A 246 10.04 12.96 -15.25
C SER A 246 9.47 14.37 -15.06
N ARG A 247 10.02 15.11 -14.11
CA ARG A 247 9.67 16.51 -13.87
C ARG A 247 10.86 17.26 -13.30
N THR A 248 10.96 18.53 -13.65
CA THR A 248 11.95 19.44 -13.07
C THR A 248 11.28 20.25 -11.98
N VAL A 249 11.97 20.38 -10.85
CA VAL A 249 11.51 21.11 -9.66
C VAL A 249 12.51 22.24 -9.40
N PRO A 250 12.05 23.50 -9.26
CA PRO A 250 12.93 24.58 -8.86
C PRO A 250 13.43 24.33 -7.42
N ALA A 251 14.68 24.68 -7.18
CA ALA A 251 15.32 24.68 -5.88
C ALA A 251 15.72 26.11 -5.49
N SER A 252 15.80 26.39 -4.20
CA SER A 252 16.31 27.66 -3.70
C SER A 252 17.82 27.78 -3.92
N ALA A 253 18.29 29.02 -3.84
CA ALA A 253 19.69 29.41 -4.01
C ALA A 253 20.59 28.92 -2.87
#